data_AF-A0A1B6LQC1-F1
#
_entry.id   AF-A0A1B6LQC1-F1
#
_cell.length_a   1.000
_cell.length_b   1.000
_cell.length_c   1.000
_cell.angle_alpha   90.00
_cell.angle_beta   90.00
_cell.angle_gamma   90.00
#
_symmetry.space_group_name_H-M   'P 1'
#
loop_
_entity.id
_entity.type
_entity.pdbx_description
1 polymer ?
#
loop_
_entity_poly.entity_id
_entity_poly.type
_entity_poly.pdbx_seq_one_letter_code
_entity_poly.pdbx_strand_id
1 'polypeptide(L)'
;MGLSAETEEDVLKKHQDLCHNLNMDKDSANEAWQSYVNIRQNYTLEGDQLHWLGCALYVACRKAIAPTVGRSNMLVEGNLVSLTRLLRLCNLSLIQFFSKSKKWADMTNLSPDFRDKINRLERNFAVSMVIFKKFQPIFNDMFVEPTNDQPRQTKSKKQRNLPCTSSRVFDFVWTLFVCVKSEFPEISDDLVNSYHLLLACCDLIYANSIMADRTDLLNNKFPGLPRNYGERNYQPPTDPPCIMSQLCSKHDGILVEAKGIKEYCWKNHMKKLFDRKILRGEPKTLSGLLDVSSFDLNMKAINKVYEEYVLSVGDFDERIFLAKCKQLRVDRLQCEAGP
;
A
#
# COMPACT_ATOMS: atom_id res chain seq x y z
N MET A 1 -27.02 -33.58 -6.71
CA MET A 1 -25.60 -33.93 -6.56
C MET A 1 -25.16 -33.44 -5.20
N GLY A 2 -24.91 -34.36 -4.26
CA GLY A 2 -24.65 -34.03 -2.86
C GLY A 2 -23.29 -33.38 -2.68
N LEU A 3 -23.27 -32.20 -2.05
CA LEU A 3 -22.06 -31.62 -1.46
C LEU A 3 -21.59 -32.61 -0.39
N SER A 4 -20.44 -33.25 -0.60
CA SER A 4 -19.79 -34.04 0.45
C SER A 4 -19.57 -33.12 1.64
N ALA A 5 -20.13 -33.49 2.80
CA ALA A 5 -19.85 -32.78 4.03
C ALA A 5 -18.34 -32.95 4.31
N GLU A 6 -17.59 -31.84 4.30
CA GLU A 6 -16.16 -31.88 4.64
C GLU A 6 -15.99 -32.48 6.04
N THR A 7 -15.16 -33.52 6.14
CA THR A 7 -14.91 -34.18 7.43
C THR A 7 -14.09 -33.27 8.34
N GLU A 8 -14.17 -33.48 9.65
CA GLU A 8 -13.36 -32.71 10.61
C GLU A 8 -11.85 -32.89 10.36
N GLU A 9 -11.44 -34.07 9.88
CA GLU A 9 -10.06 -34.37 9.51
C GLU A 9 -9.59 -33.55 8.30
N ASP A 10 -10.46 -33.37 7.28
CA ASP A 10 -10.16 -32.52 6.13
C ASP A 10 -9.94 -31.05 6.55
N VAL A 11 -10.79 -30.56 7.46
CA VAL A 11 -10.70 -29.19 7.96
C VAL A 11 -9.46 -28.99 8.83
N LEU A 12 -9.10 -29.98 9.66
CA LEU A 12 -7.87 -29.96 10.45
C LEU A 12 -6.64 -29.93 9.55
N LYS A 13 -6.62 -30.71 8.47
CA LYS A 13 -5.54 -30.70 7.49
C LYS A 13 -5.39 -29.34 6.83
N LYS A 14 -6.50 -28.72 6.38
CA LYS A 14 -6.49 -27.35 5.85
C LYS A 14 -5.93 -26.34 6.85
N HIS A 15 -6.28 -26.46 8.13
CA HIS A 15 -5.74 -25.61 9.19
C HIS A 15 -4.22 -25.81 9.35
N GLN A 16 -3.74 -27.05 9.38
CA GLN A 16 -2.31 -27.36 9.49
C GLN A 16 -1.52 -26.83 8.28
N ASP A 17 -2.04 -27.02 7.07
CA ASP A 17 -1.44 -26.51 5.83
C ASP A 17 -1.38 -24.97 5.85
N LEU A 18 -2.44 -24.31 6.32
CA LEU A 18 -2.49 -22.85 6.44
C LEU A 18 -1.45 -22.32 7.46
N CYS A 19 -1.35 -22.95 8.63
CA CYS A 19 -0.36 -22.63 9.66
C CYS A 19 1.07 -22.84 9.15
N HIS A 20 1.34 -23.93 8.45
CA HIS A 20 2.64 -24.20 7.84
C HIS A 20 3.01 -23.13 6.81
N ASN A 21 2.09 -22.82 5.90
CA ASN A 21 2.31 -21.82 4.85
C ASN A 21 2.43 -20.38 5.39
N LEU A 22 2.01 -20.12 6.63
CA LEU A 22 2.17 -18.82 7.30
C LEU A 22 3.38 -18.76 8.22
N ASN A 23 4.08 -19.88 8.44
CA ASN A 23 5.11 -20.03 9.48
C ASN A 23 4.56 -19.68 10.88
N MET A 24 3.35 -20.16 11.19
CA MET A 24 2.70 -19.86 12.47
C MET A 24 3.40 -20.54 13.65
N ASP A 25 3.46 -19.85 14.79
CA ASP A 25 3.87 -20.48 16.03
C ASP A 25 2.80 -21.46 16.54
N LYS A 26 3.22 -22.42 17.36
CA LYS A 26 2.34 -23.50 17.84
C LYS A 26 1.23 -22.98 18.74
N ASP A 27 1.48 -21.93 19.53
CA ASP A 27 0.51 -21.44 20.51
C ASP A 27 -0.63 -20.73 19.79
N SER A 28 -0.32 -19.81 18.86
CA SER A 28 -1.32 -19.14 18.02
C SER A 28 -2.11 -20.13 17.15
N ALA A 29 -1.44 -21.15 16.58
CA ALA A 29 -2.10 -22.18 15.79
C ALA A 29 -3.07 -23.01 16.63
N ASN A 30 -2.68 -23.40 17.85
CA ASN A 30 -3.55 -24.15 18.76
C ASN A 30 -4.73 -23.30 19.25
N GLU A 31 -4.51 -22.02 19.60
CA GLU A 31 -5.58 -21.11 19.99
C GLU A 31 -6.62 -20.94 18.86
N ALA A 32 -6.15 -20.73 17.63
CA ALA A 32 -7.02 -20.60 16.47
C ALA A 32 -7.87 -21.85 16.23
N TRP A 33 -7.26 -23.04 16.32
CA TRP A 33 -7.97 -24.30 16.16
C TRP A 33 -9.01 -24.54 17.26
N GLN A 34 -8.64 -24.33 18.53
CA GLN A 34 -9.57 -24.49 19.65
C GLN A 34 -10.74 -23.51 19.56
N SER A 35 -10.47 -22.26 19.20
CA SER A 35 -11.51 -21.26 18.96
C SER A 35 -12.46 -21.73 17.85
N TYR A 36 -11.91 -22.27 16.75
CA TYR A 36 -12.71 -22.76 15.64
C TYR A 36 -13.60 -23.95 15.99
N VAL A 37 -13.07 -24.97 16.66
CA VAL A 37 -13.86 -26.14 17.09
C VAL A 37 -14.98 -25.70 18.02
N ASN A 38 -14.70 -24.82 18.99
CA ASN A 38 -15.73 -24.32 19.92
C ASN A 38 -16.84 -23.56 19.20
N ILE A 39 -16.51 -22.70 18.23
CA ILE A 39 -17.54 -21.97 17.47
C ILE A 39 -18.36 -22.92 16.60
N ARG A 40 -17.72 -23.90 15.93
CA ARG A 40 -18.42 -24.88 15.08
C ARG A 40 -19.42 -25.75 15.86
N GLN A 41 -19.19 -25.99 17.16
CA GLN A 41 -20.14 -26.71 18.01
C GLN A 41 -21.42 -25.92 18.30
N ASN A 42 -21.32 -24.59 18.36
CA ASN A 42 -22.41 -23.71 18.79
C ASN A 42 -23.09 -22.96 17.62
N TYR A 43 -22.43 -22.87 16.47
CA TYR A 43 -22.89 -22.11 15.31
C TYR A 43 -22.75 -22.92 14.01
N THR A 44 -23.66 -22.67 13.07
CA THR A 44 -23.54 -23.19 11.70
C THR A 44 -22.65 -22.25 10.87
N LEU A 45 -21.46 -22.73 10.50
CA LEU A 45 -20.48 -21.97 9.73
C LEU A 45 -20.72 -22.12 8.22
N GLU A 46 -21.52 -21.21 7.65
CA GLU A 46 -21.87 -21.23 6.23
C GLU A 46 -20.69 -20.87 5.29
N GLY A 47 -20.62 -21.57 4.15
CA GLY A 47 -19.62 -21.36 3.10
C GLY A 47 -18.31 -22.14 3.31
N ASP A 48 -17.23 -21.63 2.74
CA ASP A 48 -15.91 -22.26 2.81
C ASP A 48 -15.33 -22.21 4.24
N GLN A 49 -15.01 -23.38 4.79
CA GLN A 49 -14.43 -23.53 6.13
C GLN A 49 -13.06 -22.88 6.23
N LEU A 50 -12.30 -22.81 5.13
CA LEU A 50 -10.99 -22.15 5.09
C LEU A 50 -11.10 -20.66 5.43
N HIS A 51 -12.21 -20.00 5.09
CA HIS A 51 -12.42 -18.59 5.41
C HIS A 51 -12.59 -18.38 6.92
N TRP A 52 -13.30 -19.28 7.59
CA TRP A 52 -13.52 -19.22 9.04
C TRP A 52 -12.23 -19.54 9.81
N LEU A 53 -11.46 -20.54 9.33
CA LEU A 53 -10.10 -20.79 9.83
C LEU A 53 -9.20 -19.56 9.66
N GLY A 54 -9.32 -18.86 8.53
CA GLY A 54 -8.61 -17.60 8.30
C GLY A 54 -8.98 -16.51 9.32
N CYS A 55 -10.26 -16.36 9.66
CA CYS A 55 -10.69 -15.43 10.71
C CYS A 55 -10.19 -15.84 12.10
N ALA A 56 -10.24 -17.14 12.43
CA ALA A 56 -9.73 -17.67 13.69
C ALA A 56 -8.24 -17.39 13.86
N LEU A 57 -7.44 -17.68 12.82
CA LEU A 57 -6.01 -17.42 12.81
C LEU A 57 -5.70 -15.92 12.88
N TYR A 58 -6.42 -15.08 12.13
CA TYR A 58 -6.26 -13.63 12.24
C TYR A 58 -6.42 -13.16 13.69
N VAL A 59 -7.47 -13.63 14.38
CA VAL A 59 -7.72 -13.26 15.78
C VAL A 59 -6.60 -13.75 16.70
N ALA A 60 -6.21 -15.01 16.58
CA ALA A 60 -5.12 -15.58 17.41
C ALA A 60 -3.80 -14.83 17.20
N CYS A 61 -3.40 -14.56 15.95
CA CYS A 61 -2.19 -13.81 15.64
C CYS A 61 -2.19 -12.42 16.27
N ARG A 62 -3.34 -11.73 16.29
CA ARG A 62 -3.46 -10.37 16.82
C ARG A 62 -3.55 -10.30 18.34
N LYS A 63 -3.90 -11.40 19.00
CA LYS A 63 -3.80 -11.52 20.47
C LYS A 63 -2.39 -11.87 20.92
N ALA A 64 -1.64 -12.61 20.10
CA ALA A 64 -0.25 -12.92 20.36
C ALA A 64 0.63 -11.66 20.30
N ILE A 65 1.43 -11.46 21.35
CA ILE A 65 2.45 -10.41 21.43
C ILE A 65 3.79 -11.09 21.20
N ALA A 66 4.47 -10.77 20.09
CA ALA A 66 5.79 -11.32 19.78
C ALA A 66 6.89 -10.37 20.29
N PRO A 67 7.79 -10.81 21.21
CA PRO A 67 8.95 -10.01 21.59
C PRO A 67 10.01 -10.04 20.47
N THR A 68 10.43 -8.88 19.98
CA THR A 68 11.52 -8.79 18.99
C THR A 68 12.90 -8.85 19.63
N VAL A 69 13.75 -9.78 19.19
CA VAL A 69 15.15 -9.89 19.61
C VAL A 69 15.91 -8.64 19.12
N GLY A 70 16.43 -7.82 20.04
CA GLY A 70 17.30 -6.66 19.74
C GLY A 70 16.63 -5.27 19.75
N ARG A 71 15.32 -5.16 19.97
CA ARG A 71 14.63 -3.88 20.23
C ARG A 71 13.61 -4.04 21.35
N SER A 72 14.05 -3.81 22.58
CA SER A 72 13.33 -4.13 23.83
C SER A 72 12.00 -3.37 24.05
N ASN A 73 11.64 -2.40 23.20
CA ASN A 73 10.51 -1.48 23.42
C ASN A 73 9.48 -1.41 22.27
N MET A 74 9.56 -2.27 21.25
CA MET A 74 8.49 -2.36 20.24
C MET A 74 7.69 -3.64 20.44
N LEU A 75 6.45 -3.50 20.91
CA LEU A 75 5.47 -4.57 20.88
C LEU A 75 5.02 -4.74 19.42
N VAL A 76 5.35 -5.88 18.82
CA VAL A 76 4.87 -6.25 17.50
C VAL A 76 3.55 -6.98 17.65
N GLU A 77 2.48 -6.43 17.09
CA GLU A 77 1.18 -7.09 17.05
C GLU A 77 1.11 -8.01 15.82
N GLY A 78 0.41 -9.15 15.92
CA GLY A 78 0.08 -9.95 14.74
C GLY A 78 1.08 -11.04 14.38
N ASN A 79 2.02 -11.37 15.26
CA ASN A 79 3.00 -12.44 15.05
C ASN A 79 3.76 -12.34 13.70
N LEU A 80 3.98 -11.11 13.18
CA LEU A 80 4.59 -10.83 11.87
C LEU A 80 3.87 -11.47 10.67
N VAL A 81 2.58 -11.79 10.80
CA VAL A 81 1.78 -12.38 9.74
C VAL A 81 1.04 -11.29 8.99
N SER A 82 1.40 -11.09 7.72
CA SER A 82 0.70 -10.17 6.83
C SER A 82 -0.74 -10.63 6.58
N LEU A 83 -1.72 -9.76 6.85
CA LEU A 83 -3.12 -10.02 6.54
C LEU A 83 -3.30 -10.36 5.05
N THR A 84 -2.63 -9.63 4.15
CA THR A 84 -2.69 -9.89 2.70
C THR A 84 -2.28 -11.32 2.35
N ARG A 85 -1.26 -11.87 3.03
CA ARG A 85 -0.79 -13.24 2.80
C ARG A 85 -1.80 -14.26 3.32
N LEU A 86 -2.31 -14.06 4.54
CA LEU A 86 -3.36 -14.90 5.13
C LEU A 86 -4.59 -15.00 4.20
N LEU A 87 -5.08 -13.85 3.75
CA LEU A 87 -6.23 -13.77 2.86
C LEU A 87 -6.01 -14.45 1.52
N ARG A 88 -4.80 -14.32 0.93
CA ARG A 88 -4.45 -15.02 -0.31
C ARG A 88 -4.46 -16.54 -0.14
N LEU A 89 -3.90 -17.06 0.96
CA LEU A 89 -3.90 -18.50 1.24
C LEU A 89 -5.31 -19.04 1.51
N CYS A 90 -6.19 -18.20 2.06
CA CYS A 90 -7.59 -18.56 2.28
C CYS A 90 -8.50 -18.38 1.05
N ASN A 91 -7.96 -17.88 -0.07
CA ASN A 91 -8.76 -17.41 -1.22
C ASN A 91 -9.93 -16.50 -0.80
N LEU A 92 -9.66 -15.58 0.12
CA LEU A 92 -10.65 -14.70 0.75
C LEU A 92 -10.36 -13.25 0.35
N SER A 93 -11.32 -12.55 -0.27
CA SER A 93 -11.13 -11.13 -0.56
C SER A 93 -11.18 -10.28 0.72
N LEU A 94 -10.54 -9.10 0.72
CA LEU A 94 -10.60 -8.16 1.86
C LEU A 94 -12.05 -7.80 2.23
N ILE A 95 -12.92 -7.61 1.25
CA ILE A 95 -14.35 -7.29 1.48
C ILE A 95 -15.07 -8.46 2.17
N GLN A 96 -14.86 -9.69 1.69
CA GLN A 96 -15.45 -10.88 2.33
C GLN A 96 -14.87 -11.09 3.73
N PHE A 97 -13.58 -10.81 3.92
CA PHE A 97 -12.92 -10.86 5.22
C PHE A 97 -13.58 -9.92 6.22
N PHE A 98 -13.85 -8.65 5.89
CA PHE A 98 -14.52 -7.74 6.83
C PHE A 98 -15.91 -8.22 7.26
N SER A 99 -16.67 -8.81 6.34
CA SER A 99 -17.97 -9.41 6.68
C SER A 99 -17.81 -10.62 7.61
N LYS A 100 -16.91 -11.55 7.28
CA LYS A 100 -16.70 -12.77 8.07
C LYS A 100 -16.02 -12.50 9.41
N SER A 101 -15.07 -11.59 9.47
CA SER A 101 -14.33 -11.25 10.69
C SER A 101 -15.22 -10.56 11.73
N LYS A 102 -16.19 -9.73 11.30
CA LYS A 102 -17.22 -9.19 12.20
C LYS A 102 -18.13 -10.27 12.75
N LYS A 103 -18.65 -11.16 11.89
CA LYS A 103 -19.43 -12.34 12.35
C LYS A 103 -18.63 -13.19 13.33
N TRP A 104 -17.35 -13.42 13.03
CA TRP A 104 -16.45 -14.15 13.92
C TRP A 104 -16.27 -13.45 15.26
N ALA A 105 -16.10 -12.13 15.25
CA ALA A 105 -15.99 -11.31 16.45
C ALA A 105 -17.26 -11.36 17.31
N ASP A 106 -18.43 -11.43 16.68
CA ASP A 106 -19.71 -11.63 17.35
C ASP A 106 -19.79 -13.02 17.99
N MET A 107 -19.53 -14.08 17.23
CA MET A 107 -19.61 -15.46 17.71
C MET A 107 -18.63 -15.75 18.85
N THR A 108 -17.44 -15.14 18.83
CA THR A 108 -16.38 -15.31 19.84
C THR A 108 -16.41 -14.28 20.97
N ASN A 109 -17.38 -13.36 20.97
CA ASN A 109 -17.49 -12.27 21.95
C ASN A 109 -16.17 -11.47 22.13
N LEU A 110 -15.53 -11.08 21.02
CA LEU A 110 -14.31 -10.27 21.10
C LEU A 110 -14.56 -8.91 21.77
N SER A 111 -13.52 -8.40 22.42
CA SER A 111 -13.58 -7.12 23.12
C SER A 111 -13.94 -5.95 22.17
N PRO A 112 -14.54 -4.86 22.70
CA PRO A 112 -14.80 -3.64 21.94
C PRO A 112 -13.55 -3.11 21.22
N ASP A 113 -12.40 -3.10 21.91
CA ASP A 113 -11.13 -2.64 21.33
C ASP A 113 -10.71 -3.45 20.10
N PHE A 114 -10.89 -4.78 20.12
CA PHE A 114 -10.55 -5.62 18.99
C PHE A 114 -11.51 -5.41 17.82
N ARG A 115 -12.81 -5.26 18.11
CA ARG A 115 -13.83 -4.91 17.11
C ARG A 115 -13.49 -3.58 16.45
N ASP A 116 -13.05 -2.59 17.22
CA ASP A 116 -12.62 -1.29 16.72
C ASP A 116 -11.39 -1.38 15.82
N LYS A 117 -10.44 -2.28 16.12
CA LYS A 117 -9.32 -2.57 15.21
C LYS A 117 -9.80 -3.10 13.85
N ILE A 118 -10.75 -4.04 13.83
CA ILE A 118 -11.35 -4.55 12.57
C ILE A 118 -12.08 -3.43 11.82
N ASN A 119 -12.85 -2.59 12.53
CA ASN A 119 -13.57 -1.47 11.93
C ASN A 119 -12.62 -0.41 11.36
N ARG A 120 -11.52 -0.07 12.06
CA ARG A 120 -10.48 0.84 11.56
C ARG A 120 -9.81 0.29 10.30
N LEU A 121 -9.52 -1.01 10.28
CA LEU A 121 -8.95 -1.70 9.13
C LEU A 121 -9.85 -1.61 7.89
N GLU A 122 -11.16 -1.80 8.07
CA GLU A 122 -12.15 -1.66 6.99
C GLU A 122 -12.29 -0.22 6.49
N ARG A 123 -12.35 0.76 7.40
CA ARG A 123 -12.38 2.18 7.03
C ARG A 123 -11.12 2.57 6.26
N ASN A 124 -9.95 2.16 6.74
CA ASN A 124 -8.68 2.41 6.05
C ASN A 124 -8.69 1.83 4.64
N PHE A 125 -9.16 0.59 4.47
CA PHE A 125 -9.33 -0.02 3.16
C PHE A 125 -10.24 0.78 2.24
N ALA A 126 -11.40 1.22 2.74
CA ALA A 126 -12.35 2.02 1.96
C ALA A 126 -11.73 3.36 1.52
N VAL A 127 -11.06 4.07 2.44
CA VAL A 127 -10.37 5.32 2.14
C VAL A 127 -9.30 5.09 1.08
N SER A 128 -8.36 4.17 1.30
CA SER A 128 -7.25 3.91 0.37
C SER A 128 -7.73 3.44 -1.01
N MET A 129 -8.84 2.70 -1.08
CA MET A 129 -9.46 2.32 -2.35
C MET A 129 -9.97 3.54 -3.12
N VAL A 130 -10.63 4.50 -2.45
CA VAL A 130 -11.12 5.74 -3.08
C VAL A 130 -9.94 6.62 -3.49
N ILE A 131 -8.95 6.78 -2.63
CA ILE A 131 -7.74 7.57 -2.90
C ILE A 131 -6.97 6.99 -4.08
N PHE A 132 -6.80 5.67 -4.17
CA PHE A 132 -6.12 5.03 -5.31
C PHE A 132 -6.86 5.24 -6.63
N LYS A 133 -8.20 5.23 -6.61
CA LYS A 133 -9.02 5.54 -7.80
C LYS A 133 -8.80 6.98 -8.26
N LYS A 134 -8.66 7.94 -7.33
CA LYS A 134 -8.37 9.35 -7.64
C LYS A 134 -6.91 9.57 -8.06
N PHE A 135 -5.98 8.80 -7.51
CA PHE A 135 -4.55 8.88 -7.84
C PHE A 135 -4.29 8.66 -9.34
N GLN A 136 -4.94 7.69 -9.96
CA GLN A 136 -4.74 7.35 -11.38
C GLN A 136 -4.94 8.55 -12.35
N PRO A 137 -6.09 9.24 -12.38
CA PRO A 137 -6.27 10.39 -13.25
C PRO A 137 -5.36 11.58 -12.86
N ILE A 138 -5.10 11.81 -11.57
CA ILE A 138 -4.14 12.85 -11.11
C ILE A 138 -2.75 12.60 -11.68
N PHE A 139 -2.28 11.35 -11.62
CA PHE A 139 -0.99 10.98 -12.16
C PHE A 139 -0.94 11.12 -13.68
N ASN A 140 -1.93 10.58 -14.40
CA ASN A 140 -1.99 10.63 -15.87
C ASN A 140 -2.14 12.05 -16.43
N ASP A 141 -2.65 12.99 -15.63
CA ASP A 141 -2.68 14.40 -16.00
C ASP A 141 -1.28 15.03 -16.02
N MET A 142 -0.40 14.64 -15.10
CA MET A 142 0.96 15.20 -14.99
C MET A 142 2.02 14.39 -15.75
N PHE A 143 1.84 13.08 -15.85
CA PHE A 143 2.84 12.13 -16.35
C PHE A 143 2.30 11.37 -17.56
N VAL A 144 3.21 10.92 -18.43
CA VAL A 144 2.87 9.99 -19.52
C VAL A 144 2.23 8.75 -18.91
N GLU A 145 1.10 8.32 -19.48
CA GLU A 145 0.37 7.17 -18.94
C GLU A 145 1.30 5.96 -18.83
N PRO A 146 1.34 5.29 -17.66
CA PRO A 146 2.24 4.16 -17.51
C PRO A 146 1.74 2.96 -18.32
N THR A 147 2.31 2.77 -19.51
CA THR A 147 2.19 1.55 -20.31
C THR A 147 2.86 0.39 -19.59
N ASN A 148 2.34 -0.83 -19.74
CA ASN A 148 3.06 -2.01 -19.26
C ASN A 148 4.44 -2.05 -19.91
N ASP A 149 5.50 -1.95 -19.11
CA ASP A 149 6.86 -2.25 -19.57
C ASP A 149 6.80 -3.64 -20.21
N GLN A 150 7.12 -3.78 -21.50
CA GLN A 150 7.24 -5.09 -22.14
C GLN A 150 8.11 -5.99 -21.24
N PRO A 151 7.78 -7.29 -21.08
CA PRO A 151 8.56 -8.18 -20.23
C PRO A 151 10.01 -8.09 -20.68
N ARG A 152 10.85 -7.53 -19.81
CA ARG A 152 12.26 -7.29 -20.12
C ARG A 152 12.83 -8.62 -20.59
N GLN A 153 13.24 -8.67 -21.86
CA GLN A 153 14.05 -9.77 -22.36
C GLN A 153 15.19 -9.98 -21.36
N THR A 154 15.33 -11.21 -20.87
CA THR A 154 16.41 -11.65 -19.99
C THR A 154 17.74 -11.11 -20.49
N LYS A 155 18.31 -10.09 -19.83
CA LYS A 155 19.62 -9.54 -20.19
C LYS A 155 20.52 -9.41 -18.97
N SER A 156 21.57 -10.24 -19.01
CA SER A 156 22.99 -10.05 -18.62
C SER A 156 23.33 -9.20 -17.39
N LYS A 157 24.24 -9.75 -16.56
CA LYS A 157 24.84 -9.24 -15.30
C LYS A 157 25.64 -7.91 -15.40
N LYS A 158 25.27 -6.96 -16.25
CA LYS A 158 25.77 -5.58 -16.18
C LYS A 158 24.61 -4.64 -15.88
N GLN A 159 24.33 -4.49 -14.59
CA GLN A 159 23.33 -3.59 -14.01
C GLN A 159 23.67 -2.14 -14.41
N ARG A 160 23.12 -1.67 -15.54
CA ARG A 160 23.29 -0.29 -15.99
C ARG A 160 22.24 0.55 -15.26
N ASN A 161 22.70 1.56 -14.53
CA ASN A 161 21.91 2.63 -13.91
C ASN A 161 21.03 3.30 -14.98
N LEU A 162 19.80 2.81 -15.12
CA LEU A 162 18.83 3.29 -16.10
C LEU A 162 17.89 4.32 -15.43
N PRO A 163 17.52 5.41 -16.12
CA PRO A 163 16.49 6.30 -15.63
C PRO A 163 15.18 5.56 -15.33
N CYS A 164 14.46 6.00 -14.29
CA CYS A 164 13.16 5.41 -13.95
C CYS A 164 12.13 5.66 -15.05
N THR A 165 11.22 4.72 -15.31
CA THR A 165 10.13 4.91 -16.27
C THR A 165 8.90 5.48 -15.57
N SER A 166 7.93 6.03 -16.32
CA SER A 166 6.67 6.53 -15.75
C SER A 166 5.95 5.46 -14.91
N SER A 167 5.97 4.18 -15.32
CA SER A 167 5.39 3.08 -14.52
C SER A 167 6.09 2.88 -13.19
N ARG A 168 7.41 3.05 -13.13
CA ARG A 168 8.14 2.94 -11.86
C ARG A 168 7.89 4.15 -10.96
N VAL A 169 7.72 5.33 -11.55
CA VAL A 169 7.35 6.54 -10.79
C VAL A 169 5.94 6.41 -10.24
N PHE A 170 4.99 5.87 -11.00
CA PHE A 170 3.62 5.57 -10.53
C PHE A 170 3.63 4.68 -9.28
N ASP A 171 4.38 3.57 -9.33
CA ASP A 171 4.54 2.67 -8.19
C ASP A 171 5.21 3.39 -7.00
N PHE A 172 6.25 4.19 -7.26
CA PHE A 172 6.98 4.92 -6.22
C PHE A 172 6.10 5.97 -5.53
N VAL A 173 5.30 6.74 -6.28
CA VAL A 173 4.39 7.76 -5.72
C VAL A 173 3.38 7.10 -4.78
N TRP A 174 2.74 6.01 -5.20
CA TRP A 174 1.80 5.30 -4.33
C TRP A 174 2.47 4.74 -3.09
N THR A 175 3.64 4.11 -3.26
CA THR A 175 4.40 3.51 -2.15
C THR A 175 4.86 4.58 -1.15
N LEU A 176 5.35 5.73 -1.64
CA LEU A 176 5.75 6.85 -0.80
C LEU A 176 4.54 7.44 -0.07
N PHE A 177 3.43 7.64 -0.77
CA PHE A 177 2.18 8.11 -0.17
C PHE A 177 1.72 7.23 0.98
N VAL A 178 1.60 5.90 0.79
CA VAL A 178 1.13 5.00 1.85
C VAL A 178 2.14 4.90 3.01
N CYS A 179 3.44 5.03 2.72
CA CYS A 179 4.49 5.10 3.74
C CYS A 179 4.40 6.38 4.60
N VAL A 180 4.09 7.53 4.01
CA VAL A 180 3.89 8.76 4.78
C VAL A 180 2.56 8.70 5.53
N LYS A 181 1.49 8.23 4.87
CA LYS A 181 0.16 8.07 5.47
C LYS A 181 0.19 7.20 6.73
N SER A 182 0.99 6.13 6.75
CA SER A 182 1.12 5.25 7.93
C SER A 182 1.68 5.91 9.19
N GLU A 183 2.37 7.05 9.08
CA GLU A 183 2.87 7.81 10.24
C GLU A 183 1.76 8.62 10.92
N PHE A 184 0.64 8.89 10.22
CA PHE A 184 -0.41 9.79 10.69
C PHE A 184 -1.76 9.05 10.81
N PRO A 185 -2.02 8.34 11.93
CA PRO A 185 -3.28 7.64 12.13
C PRO A 185 -4.53 8.52 11.99
N GLU A 186 -4.44 9.80 12.41
CA GLU A 186 -5.53 10.79 12.29
C GLU A 186 -5.85 11.19 10.84
N ILE A 187 -4.90 10.99 9.92
CA ILE A 187 -5.09 11.21 8.48
C ILE A 187 -5.55 9.92 7.80
N SER A 188 -5.09 8.76 8.31
CA SER A 188 -5.20 7.47 7.62
C SER A 188 -6.65 7.02 7.37
N ASP A 189 -7.58 7.30 8.29
CA ASP A 189 -9.01 6.98 8.12
C ASP A 189 -9.89 8.19 7.73
N ASP A 190 -9.29 9.37 7.52
CA ASP A 190 -9.96 10.55 6.98
C ASP A 190 -9.72 10.68 5.48
N LEU A 191 -10.81 10.64 4.70
CA LEU A 191 -10.75 10.67 3.25
C LEU A 191 -10.19 12.00 2.71
N VAL A 192 -10.55 13.14 3.31
CA VAL A 192 -10.18 14.47 2.80
C VAL A 192 -8.70 14.75 3.07
N ASN A 193 -8.25 14.51 4.30
CA ASN A 193 -6.86 14.66 4.70
C ASN A 193 -5.95 13.68 3.94
N SER A 194 -6.36 12.42 3.78
CA SER A 194 -5.62 11.45 2.95
C SER A 194 -5.53 11.92 1.50
N TYR A 195 -6.58 12.54 0.98
CA TYR A 195 -6.58 13.08 -0.37
C TYR A 195 -5.61 14.24 -0.54
N HIS A 196 -5.60 15.21 0.37
CA HIS A 196 -4.65 16.31 0.35
C HIS A 196 -3.20 15.85 0.57
N LEU A 197 -2.99 14.81 1.38
CA LEU A 197 -1.68 14.18 1.53
C LEU A 197 -1.19 13.56 0.21
N LEU A 198 -2.09 12.92 -0.55
CA LEU A 198 -1.79 12.44 -1.91
C LEU A 198 -1.42 13.59 -2.86
N LEU A 199 -2.14 14.72 -2.80
CA LEU A 199 -1.80 15.90 -3.62
C LEU A 199 -0.41 16.46 -3.27
N ALA A 200 -0.04 16.47 -1.99
CA ALA A 200 1.30 16.86 -1.55
C ALA A 200 2.40 15.91 -2.07
N CYS A 201 2.12 14.61 -2.11
CA CYS A 201 3.00 13.63 -2.74
C CYS A 201 3.16 13.88 -4.25
N CYS A 202 2.05 14.11 -4.94
CA CYS A 202 2.04 14.37 -6.38
C CYS A 202 2.83 15.65 -6.73
N ASP A 203 2.61 16.72 -5.98
CA ASP A 203 3.33 17.98 -6.10
C ASP A 203 4.85 17.81 -5.93
N LEU A 204 5.29 17.03 -4.93
CA LEU A 204 6.70 16.74 -4.69
C LEU A 204 7.35 16.00 -5.88
N ILE A 205 6.67 14.97 -6.39
CA ILE A 205 7.22 14.13 -7.46
C ILE A 205 7.23 14.90 -8.79
N TYR A 206 6.23 15.76 -9.03
CA TYR A 206 6.27 16.70 -10.14
C TYR A 206 7.48 17.63 -10.04
N ALA A 207 7.71 18.25 -8.87
CA ALA A 207 8.86 19.12 -8.65
C ALA A 207 10.19 18.41 -8.92
N ASN A 208 10.33 17.16 -8.43
CA ASN A 208 11.51 16.34 -8.68
C ASN A 208 11.70 16.01 -10.17
N SER A 209 10.61 15.82 -10.92
CA SER A 209 10.67 15.53 -12.36
C SER A 209 11.14 16.74 -13.17
N ILE A 210 10.67 17.93 -12.78
CA ILE A 210 11.11 19.19 -13.37
C ILE A 210 12.58 19.47 -13.06
N MET A 211 12.99 19.34 -11.80
CA MET A 211 14.37 19.59 -11.37
C MET A 211 15.37 18.61 -11.99
N ALA A 212 14.96 17.36 -12.24
CA ALA A 212 15.80 16.34 -12.88
C ALA A 212 15.72 16.36 -14.42
N ASP A 213 15.08 17.37 -15.02
CA ASP A 213 14.87 17.51 -16.48
C ASP A 213 14.29 16.26 -17.15
N ARG A 214 13.35 15.59 -16.47
CA ARG A 214 12.75 14.33 -16.92
C ARG A 214 11.57 14.55 -17.86
N THR A 215 11.85 15.16 -19.01
CA THR A 215 10.87 15.42 -20.07
C THR A 215 10.19 14.15 -20.58
N ASP A 216 10.88 13.01 -20.51
CA ASP A 216 10.37 11.69 -20.90
C ASP A 216 9.29 11.14 -19.95
N LEU A 217 9.17 11.69 -18.74
CA LEU A 217 8.16 11.29 -17.75
C LEU A 217 6.88 12.12 -17.84
N LEU A 218 6.98 13.39 -18.18
CA LEU A 218 5.89 14.36 -18.03
C LEU A 218 4.94 14.37 -19.23
N ASN A 219 3.66 14.58 -18.96
CA ASN A 219 2.66 14.81 -20.00
C ASN A 219 2.81 16.23 -20.55
N ASN A 220 3.20 16.36 -21.82
CA ASN A 220 3.41 17.65 -22.48
C ASN A 220 2.16 18.54 -22.58
N LYS A 221 0.97 17.99 -22.34
CA LYS A 221 -0.30 18.74 -22.30
C LYS A 221 -0.65 19.26 -20.91
N PHE A 222 0.17 18.98 -19.88
CA PHE A 222 -0.10 19.42 -18.53
C PHE A 222 0.07 20.94 -18.40
N PRO A 223 -0.97 21.70 -17.99
CA PRO A 223 -0.91 23.16 -17.93
C PRO A 223 0.04 23.70 -16.84
N GLY A 224 0.52 22.85 -15.93
CA GLY A 224 1.48 23.23 -14.89
C GLY A 224 2.93 23.29 -15.37
N LEU A 225 3.22 22.93 -16.63
CA LEU A 225 4.58 22.92 -17.19
C LEU A 225 5.18 24.34 -17.29
N PRO A 226 6.50 24.49 -17.07
CA PRO A 226 7.21 25.73 -17.39
C PRO A 226 7.03 26.12 -18.87
N ARG A 227 7.00 27.42 -19.17
CA ARG A 227 6.69 27.93 -20.53
C ARG A 227 7.65 27.44 -21.61
N ASN A 228 8.93 27.29 -21.28
CA ASN A 228 9.99 26.83 -22.18
C ASN A 228 10.39 25.36 -21.94
N TYR A 229 9.52 24.56 -21.30
CA TYR A 229 9.84 23.19 -20.95
C TYR A 229 10.01 22.31 -22.20
N GLY A 230 11.12 21.57 -22.27
CA GLY A 230 11.47 20.74 -23.43
C GLY A 230 12.13 21.48 -24.59
N GLU A 231 12.34 22.80 -24.48
CA GLU A 231 13.15 23.56 -25.45
C GLU A 231 14.65 23.33 -25.22
N ARG A 232 15.49 23.50 -26.26
CA ARG A 232 16.94 23.25 -26.17
C ARG A 232 17.68 24.13 -25.15
N ASN A 233 17.11 25.28 -24.82
CA ASN A 233 17.64 26.26 -23.86
C ASN A 233 16.95 26.15 -22.49
N TYR A 234 16.11 25.13 -22.27
CA TYR A 234 15.50 24.91 -20.97
C TYR A 234 16.59 24.67 -19.92
N GLN A 235 16.45 25.33 -18.78
CA GLN A 235 17.27 25.10 -17.61
C GLN A 235 16.35 24.74 -16.44
N PRO A 236 16.60 23.62 -15.76
CA PRO A 236 15.87 23.28 -14.55
C PRO A 236 15.94 24.43 -13.52
N PRO A 237 14.84 24.72 -12.82
CA PRO A 237 14.83 25.79 -11.82
C PRO A 237 15.71 25.41 -10.63
N THR A 238 16.30 26.43 -9.98
CA THR A 238 17.09 26.26 -8.75
C THR A 238 16.22 25.80 -7.58
N ASP A 239 15.01 26.33 -7.50
CA ASP A 239 14.04 26.00 -6.45
C ASP A 239 12.96 25.03 -6.97
N PRO A 240 12.49 24.08 -6.14
CA PRO A 240 11.41 23.18 -6.52
C PRO A 240 10.12 23.94 -6.87
N PRO A 241 9.51 23.71 -8.04
CA PRO A 241 8.22 24.30 -8.35
C PRO A 241 7.12 23.72 -7.45
N CYS A 242 6.02 24.45 -7.30
CA CYS A 242 4.84 24.04 -6.55
C CYS A 242 3.61 24.20 -7.44
N ILE A 243 2.86 23.11 -7.63
CA ILE A 243 1.65 23.04 -8.46
C ILE A 243 0.39 22.77 -7.63
N MET A 244 0.47 22.91 -6.31
CA MET A 244 -0.66 22.62 -5.40
C MET A 244 -1.95 23.37 -5.79
N SER A 245 -1.85 24.64 -6.22
CA SER A 245 -3.00 25.42 -6.73
C SER A 245 -3.66 24.79 -7.94
N GLN A 246 -2.87 24.33 -8.90
CA GLN A 246 -3.32 23.69 -10.14
C GLN A 246 -3.93 22.32 -9.82
N LEU A 247 -3.29 21.52 -8.96
CA LEU A 247 -3.80 20.23 -8.52
C LEU A 247 -5.15 20.39 -7.80
N CYS A 248 -5.26 21.33 -6.86
CA CYS A 248 -6.51 21.58 -6.14
C CYS A 248 -7.61 22.08 -7.07
N SER A 249 -7.29 23.00 -8.00
CA SER A 249 -8.29 23.53 -8.95
C SER A 249 -8.79 22.48 -9.94
N LYS A 250 -7.94 21.55 -10.38
CA LYS A 250 -8.30 20.54 -11.39
C LYS A 250 -8.94 19.30 -10.78
N HIS A 251 -8.58 18.97 -9.54
CA HIS A 251 -8.98 17.74 -8.87
C HIS A 251 -9.74 17.99 -7.56
N ASP A 252 -10.46 19.10 -7.46
CA ASP A 252 -11.37 19.39 -6.34
C ASP A 252 -10.70 19.30 -4.95
N GLY A 253 -9.45 19.76 -4.85
CA GLY A 253 -8.73 19.88 -3.58
C GLY A 253 -9.05 21.20 -2.86
N ILE A 254 -8.99 21.19 -1.52
CA ILE A 254 -9.17 22.40 -0.71
C ILE A 254 -7.80 23.03 -0.51
N LEU A 255 -7.51 24.09 -1.26
CA LEU A 255 -6.14 24.63 -1.37
C LEU A 255 -5.50 25.00 -0.03
N VAL A 256 -6.27 25.61 0.88
CA VAL A 256 -5.77 26.04 2.19
C VAL A 256 -5.37 24.83 3.05
N GLU A 257 -6.26 23.83 3.12
CA GLU A 257 -6.02 22.59 3.87
C GLU A 257 -4.88 21.78 3.25
N ALA A 258 -4.85 21.66 1.93
CA ALA A 258 -3.78 20.94 1.22
C ALA A 258 -2.40 21.59 1.42
N LYS A 259 -2.33 22.92 1.47
CA LYS A 259 -1.10 23.63 1.86
C LYS A 259 -0.74 23.37 3.32
N GLY A 260 -1.71 23.33 4.23
CA GLY A 260 -1.51 22.96 5.63
C GLY A 260 -0.91 21.56 5.77
N ILE A 261 -1.53 20.55 5.15
CA ILE A 261 -1.05 19.15 5.16
C ILE A 261 0.34 19.05 4.53
N LYS A 262 0.59 19.76 3.42
CA LYS A 262 1.92 19.81 2.80
C LYS A 262 2.98 20.35 3.77
N GLU A 263 2.69 21.45 4.47
CA GLU A 263 3.65 22.11 5.35
C GLU A 263 3.90 21.34 6.65
N TYR A 264 2.83 20.93 7.33
CA TYR A 264 2.91 20.44 8.71
C TYR A 264 2.97 18.91 8.82
N CYS A 265 2.49 18.17 7.81
CA CYS A 265 2.52 16.71 7.81
C CYS A 265 3.59 16.19 6.83
N TRP A 266 3.41 16.50 5.54
CA TRP A 266 4.23 15.95 4.46
C TRP A 266 5.70 16.35 4.57
N LYS A 267 6.00 17.66 4.59
CA LYS A 267 7.39 18.16 4.67
C LYS A 267 8.11 17.66 5.92
N ASN A 268 7.42 17.64 7.07
CA ASN A 268 7.99 17.18 8.32
C ASN A 268 8.39 15.70 8.26
N HIS A 269 7.53 14.84 7.70
CA HIS A 269 7.87 13.43 7.54
C HIS A 269 8.97 13.19 6.50
N MET A 270 8.92 13.91 5.37
CA MET A 270 9.97 13.82 4.35
C MET A 270 11.35 14.17 4.91
N LYS A 271 11.45 15.24 5.72
CA LYS A 271 12.70 15.59 6.42
C LYS A 271 13.18 14.44 7.31
N LYS A 272 12.31 13.81 8.11
CA LYS A 272 12.67 12.63 8.91
C LYS A 272 13.25 11.49 8.06
N LEU A 273 12.70 11.24 6.86
CA LEU A 273 13.21 10.20 5.96
C LEU A 273 14.61 10.53 5.43
N PHE A 274 14.90 11.79 5.13
CA PHE A 274 16.25 12.24 4.77
C PHE A 274 17.22 12.20 5.95
N ASP A 275 16.81 12.70 7.12
CA ASP A 275 17.64 12.73 8.34
C ASP A 275 18.04 11.32 8.79
N ARG A 276 17.12 10.36 8.67
CA ARG A 276 17.36 8.94 8.93
C ARG A 276 18.13 8.23 7.81
N LYS A 277 18.51 8.95 6.75
CA LYS A 277 19.20 8.42 5.56
C LYS A 277 18.44 7.28 4.86
N ILE A 278 17.11 7.29 4.98
CA ILE A 278 16.22 6.38 4.25
C ILE A 278 16.13 6.84 2.80
N LEU A 279 15.98 8.14 2.58
CA LEU A 279 15.99 8.76 1.25
C LEU A 279 17.33 9.41 0.92
N ARG A 280 17.71 9.35 -0.35
CA ARG A 280 18.84 10.03 -0.98
C ARG A 280 18.33 11.15 -1.89
N GLY A 281 19.05 12.26 -1.92
CA GLY A 281 18.68 13.50 -2.60
C GLY A 281 19.18 14.72 -1.82
N GLU A 282 18.64 15.89 -2.12
CA GLU A 282 18.94 17.15 -1.41
C GLU A 282 17.86 17.43 -0.36
N PRO A 283 18.15 17.30 0.95
CA PRO A 283 17.15 17.45 2.01
C PRO A 283 16.55 18.85 2.12
N LYS A 284 17.28 19.91 1.76
CA LYS A 284 16.77 21.29 1.88
C LYS A 284 15.65 21.56 0.90
N THR A 285 15.78 21.06 -0.32
CA THR A 285 14.82 21.25 -1.41
C THR A 285 13.89 20.04 -1.60
N LEU A 286 14.10 18.95 -0.86
CA LEU A 286 13.42 17.66 -1.02
C LEU A 286 13.49 17.15 -2.48
N SER A 287 14.63 17.36 -3.13
CA SER A 287 14.85 17.02 -4.54
C SER A 287 15.84 15.86 -4.72
N GLY A 288 16.06 15.43 -5.96
CA GLY A 288 16.98 14.33 -6.30
C GLY A 288 16.40 12.92 -6.04
N LEU A 289 15.10 12.81 -5.79
CA LEU A 289 14.43 11.53 -5.52
C LEU A 289 14.39 10.61 -6.76
N LEU A 290 14.30 11.21 -7.94
CA LEU A 290 14.17 10.52 -9.23
C LEU A 290 15.50 10.40 -9.98
N ASP A 291 16.60 10.90 -9.40
CA ASP A 291 17.92 10.83 -10.00
C ASP A 291 18.33 9.38 -10.21
N VAL A 292 19.05 9.14 -11.31
CA VAL A 292 19.48 7.79 -11.69
C VAL A 292 20.32 7.12 -10.58
N SER A 293 21.10 7.89 -9.83
CA SER A 293 21.91 7.42 -8.69
C SER A 293 21.10 7.13 -7.42
N SER A 294 19.90 7.69 -7.29
CA SER A 294 19.11 7.69 -6.07
C SER A 294 17.86 6.81 -6.15
N PHE A 295 17.18 6.79 -7.31
CA PHE A 295 15.83 6.25 -7.43
C PHE A 295 15.69 4.78 -7.00
N ASP A 296 16.56 3.89 -7.49
CA ASP A 296 16.49 2.46 -7.15
C ASP A 296 16.67 2.21 -5.65
N LEU A 297 17.53 3.02 -5.02
CA LEU A 297 17.84 2.91 -3.60
C LEU A 297 16.70 3.49 -2.76
N ASN A 298 16.13 4.64 -3.17
CA ASN A 298 14.96 5.24 -2.57
C ASN A 298 13.75 4.31 -2.64
N MET A 299 13.46 3.76 -3.83
CA MET A 299 12.37 2.81 -4.03
C MET A 299 12.52 1.59 -3.14
N LYS A 300 13.72 0.99 -3.07
CA LYS A 300 13.99 -0.15 -2.19
C LYS A 300 13.84 0.20 -0.72
N ALA A 301 14.34 1.36 -0.29
CA ALA A 301 14.29 1.80 1.10
C ALA A 301 12.85 2.06 1.56
N ILE A 302 12.05 2.78 0.77
CA ILE A 302 10.64 3.07 1.09
C ILE A 302 9.81 1.78 1.11
N ASN A 303 10.01 0.86 0.15
CA ASN A 303 9.34 -0.44 0.18
C ASN A 303 9.63 -1.22 1.46
N LYS A 304 10.90 -1.22 1.90
CA LYS A 304 11.31 -1.89 3.13
C LYS A 304 10.67 -1.25 4.37
N VAL A 305 10.72 0.09 4.48
CA VAL A 305 10.11 0.81 5.62
C VAL A 305 8.62 0.53 5.72
N TYR A 306 7.90 0.59 4.60
CA TYR A 306 6.47 0.34 4.59
C TYR A 306 6.13 -1.14 4.87
N GLU A 307 6.90 -2.08 4.33
CA GLU A 307 6.71 -3.51 4.61
C GLU A 307 6.94 -3.84 6.09
N GLU A 308 7.99 -3.29 6.71
CA GLU A 308 8.23 -3.42 8.16
C GLU A 308 7.08 -2.85 8.99
N TYR A 309 6.50 -1.72 8.58
CA TYR A 309 5.32 -1.14 9.22
C TYR A 309 4.10 -2.07 9.10
N VAL A 310 3.75 -2.52 7.89
CA VAL A 310 2.57 -3.37 7.67
C VAL A 310 2.67 -4.66 8.49
N LEU A 311 3.86 -5.25 8.60
CA LEU A 311 4.10 -6.42 9.42
C LEU A 311 4.03 -6.13 10.93
N SER A 312 4.45 -4.93 11.37
CA SER A 312 4.46 -4.58 12.80
C SER A 312 3.07 -4.27 13.36
N VAL A 313 2.21 -3.67 12.53
CA VAL A 313 0.83 -3.34 12.89
C VAL A 313 -0.20 -4.33 12.37
N GLY A 314 0.23 -5.37 11.63
CA GLY A 314 -0.60 -6.42 11.04
C GLY A 314 -1.74 -5.93 10.14
N ASP A 315 -1.52 -4.82 9.44
CA ASP A 315 -2.49 -4.20 8.52
C ASP A 315 -2.51 -4.95 7.17
N PHE A 316 -3.42 -4.59 6.26
CA PHE A 316 -3.31 -5.00 4.86
C PHE A 316 -2.28 -4.14 4.14
N ASP A 317 -1.64 -4.72 3.14
CA ASP A 317 -0.68 -4.02 2.29
C ASP A 317 -1.43 -3.19 1.24
N GLU A 318 -1.46 -1.86 1.40
CA GLU A 318 -2.14 -0.94 0.47
C GLU A 318 -1.52 -0.96 -0.94
N ARG A 319 -0.32 -1.53 -1.14
CA ARG A 319 0.26 -1.71 -2.48
C ARG A 319 -0.47 -2.78 -3.30
N ILE A 320 -1.41 -3.53 -2.71
CA ILE A 320 -2.29 -4.46 -3.43
C ILE A 320 -3.04 -3.76 -4.59
N PHE A 321 -3.33 -2.46 -4.45
CA PHE A 321 -3.97 -1.68 -5.50
C PHE A 321 -3.10 -1.50 -6.75
N LEU A 322 -1.77 -1.42 -6.60
CA LEU A 322 -0.83 -1.38 -7.73
C LEU A 322 -0.87 -2.68 -8.53
N ALA A 323 -0.86 -3.83 -7.85
CA ALA A 323 -0.93 -5.13 -8.49
C ALA A 323 -2.25 -5.30 -9.27
N LYS A 324 -3.37 -4.91 -8.66
CA LYS A 324 -4.69 -4.94 -9.32
C LYS A 324 -4.75 -4.00 -10.53
N CYS A 325 -4.17 -2.81 -10.45
CA CYS A 325 -4.10 -1.87 -11.56
C CYS A 325 -3.33 -2.46 -12.75
N LYS A 326 -2.17 -3.08 -12.49
CA LYS A 326 -1.36 -3.75 -13.53
C LYS A 326 -2.14 -4.87 -14.20
N GLN A 327 -2.84 -5.69 -13.43
CA GLN A 327 -3.68 -6.76 -13.97
C GLN A 327 -4.78 -6.21 -14.90
N LEU A 328 -5.55 -5.21 -14.45
CA LEU A 328 -6.59 -4.59 -15.27
C LEU A 328 -6.06 -3.91 -16.55
N ARG A 329 -4.81 -3.44 -16.55
CA ARG A 329 -4.15 -2.91 -17.77
C ARG A 329 -3.78 -4.02 -18.74
N VAL A 330 -3.28 -5.16 -18.25
CA VAL A 330 -3.02 -6.35 -19.08
C VAL A 330 -4.31 -6.84 -19.74
N ASP A 331 -5.39 -6.97 -18.96
CA ASP A 331 -6.67 -7.46 -19.46
C ASP A 331 -7.24 -6.55 -20.57
N ARG A 332 -7.14 -5.22 -20.42
CA ARG A 332 -7.54 -4.26 -21.45
C ARG A 332 -6.74 -4.41 -22.74
N LEU A 333 -5.41 -4.55 -22.65
CA LEU A 333 -4.54 -4.73 -23.81
C LEU A 333 -4.80 -6.06 -24.52
N GLN A 334 -5.17 -7.11 -23.80
CA GLN A 334 -5.54 -8.40 -24.40
C GLN A 334 -6.90 -8.34 -25.10
N CYS A 335 -7.87 -7.60 -24.56
CA CYS A 335 -9.16 -7.37 -25.21
C CYS A 335 -9.03 -6.50 -26.48
N GLU A 336 -8.16 -5.48 -26.47
CA GLU A 336 -7.89 -4.63 -27.63
C GLU A 336 -7.02 -5.30 -28.70
N ALA A 337 -6.33 -6.39 -28.36
CA ALA A 337 -5.50 -7.19 -29.26
C ALA A 337 -6.17 -8.48 -29.78
N GLY A 338 -7.47 -8.68 -29.50
CA GLY A 338 -8.28 -9.75 -30.10
C GLY A 338 -8.69 -9.40 -31.55
N PRO A 339 -8.81 -10.40 -32.44
CA PRO A 339 -8.97 -10.22 -33.89
C PRO A 339 -10.25 -9.48 -34.32
#